data_AF-A0A2A2Q7N2-F1
#
_entry.id   AF-A0A2A2Q7N2-F1
#
_cell.length_a   1.000
_cell.length_b   1.000
_cell.length_c   1.000
_cell.angle_alpha   90.00
_cell.angle_beta   90.00
_cell.angle_gamma   90.00
#
_symmetry.space_group_name_H-M   'P 1'
#
loop_
_entity.id
_entity.type
_entity.pdbx_description
1 polymer ?
#
loop_
_entity_poly.entity_id
_entity_poly.type
_entity_poly.pdbx_seq_one_letter_code
_entity_poly.pdbx_strand_id
1 'polypeptide(L)' 'HGSWLNMAEIEIGMLARTCLDRRIGSEEEFRNEVKAYLKWKNQFPKPISWQFTNEEARIKLKSLYPAI' A
#
# COMPACT_ATOMS: atom_id res chain seq x y z
N HIS A 1 15.01 -3.80 -6.41
CA HIS A 1 14.05 -2.72 -6.15
C HIS A 1 13.33 -3.05 -4.85
N GLY A 2 13.56 -2.31 -3.76
CA GLY A 2 12.88 -2.58 -2.48
C GLY A 2 11.46 -2.01 -2.47
N SER A 3 10.54 -2.73 -3.12
CA SER A 3 9.10 -2.42 -3.25
C SER A 3 8.37 -2.32 -1.88
N TRP A 4 8.91 -2.94 -0.84
CA TRP A 4 8.34 -2.90 0.51
C TRP A 4 8.41 -1.53 1.21
N LEU A 5 9.13 -0.56 0.66
CA LEU A 5 9.15 0.84 1.12
C LEU A 5 8.17 1.74 0.34
N ASN A 6 7.54 1.21 -0.72
CA ASN A 6 6.57 1.97 -1.48
C ASN A 6 5.20 1.94 -0.77
N MET A 7 4.83 3.06 -0.19
CA MET A 7 3.54 3.24 0.49
C MET A 7 2.37 2.84 -0.41
N ALA A 8 2.40 3.18 -1.71
CA ALA A 8 1.29 2.83 -2.61
C ALA A 8 1.12 1.32 -2.78
N GLU A 9 2.22 0.55 -2.87
CA GLU A 9 2.16 -0.90 -3.03
C GLU A 9 1.68 -1.60 -1.76
N ILE A 10 2.09 -1.13 -0.59
CA ILE A 10 1.57 -1.62 0.70
C ILE A 10 0.06 -1.41 0.76
N GLU A 11 -0.41 -0.23 0.38
CA GLU A 11 -1.82 0.14 0.42
C GLU A 11 -2.67 -0.68 -0.55
N ILE A 12 -2.17 -0.90 -1.78
CA ILE A 12 -2.81 -1.81 -2.75
C ILE A 12 -2.84 -3.24 -2.20
N GLY A 13 -1.75 -3.70 -1.59
CA GLY A 13 -1.68 -5.04 -0.99
C GLY A 13 -2.63 -5.24 0.20
N MET A 14 -2.88 -4.19 0.99
CA MET A 14 -3.87 -4.19 2.07
C MET A 14 -5.28 -4.19 1.51
N LEU A 15 -5.60 -3.32 0.55
CA LEU A 15 -6.90 -3.29 -0.14
C LEU A 15 -7.22 -4.65 -0.75
N ALA A 16 -6.26 -5.28 -1.42
CA ALA A 16 -6.42 -6.59 -2.03
C ALA A 16 -6.82 -7.67 -1.00
N ARG A 17 -6.15 -7.71 0.15
CA ARG A 17 -6.36 -8.73 1.18
C ARG A 17 -7.58 -8.50 2.07
N THR A 18 -8.04 -7.26 2.19
CA THR A 18 -9.08 -6.90 3.17
C THR A 18 -10.42 -6.55 2.55
N CYS A 19 -10.41 -6.02 1.32
CA CYS A 19 -11.62 -5.57 0.62
C CYS A 19 -11.88 -6.40 -0.63
N LEU A 20 -10.82 -6.80 -1.35
CA LEU A 20 -10.94 -7.48 -2.64
C LEU A 20 -10.62 -8.98 -2.57
N ASP A 21 -10.63 -9.59 -1.38
CA ASP A 21 -10.41 -11.04 -1.17
C ASP A 21 -11.63 -11.91 -1.56
N ARG A 22 -12.54 -11.32 -2.36
CA ARG A 22 -13.75 -11.96 -2.86
C ARG A 22 -13.97 -11.61 -4.32
N ARG A 23 -14.72 -12.45 -5.04
CA ARG A 23 -15.18 -12.09 -6.38
C ARG A 23 -16.13 -10.89 -6.29
N ILE A 24 -15.94 -9.94 -7.19
CA ILE A 24 -16.80 -8.77 -7.37
C ILE A 24 -17.48 -8.89 -8.73
N GLY A 25 -18.79 -8.72 -8.76
CA GLY A 25 -19.62 -9.06 -9.91
C GLY A 25 -19.66 -7.98 -10.98
N SER A 26 -19.34 -6.72 -10.63
CA SER A 26 -19.38 -5.59 -11.54
C SER A 26 -18.34 -4.52 -11.18
N GLU A 27 -18.03 -3.67 -12.16
CA GLU A 27 -17.17 -2.50 -11.93
C GLU A 27 -17.79 -1.50 -10.95
N GLU A 28 -19.12 -1.36 -10.95
CA GLU A 28 -19.82 -0.48 -10.02
C GLU A 28 -19.69 -0.97 -8.58
N GLU A 29 -19.88 -2.27 -8.34
CA GLU A 29 -19.68 -2.89 -7.04
C GLU A 29 -18.23 -2.70 -6.58
N PHE A 30 -17.25 -2.91 -7.48
CA PHE A 30 -15.84 -2.67 -7.19
C PHE A 30 -15.58 -1.23 -6.72
N ARG A 31 -16.11 -0.24 -7.44
CA ARG A 31 -15.94 1.19 -7.10
C ARG A 31 -16.57 1.52 -5.75
N ASN A 32 -17.71 0.94 -5.42
CA ASN A 32 -18.39 1.18 -4.16
C ASN A 32 -17.63 0.57 -2.97
N GLU A 33 -17.14 -0.66 -3.11
CA GLU A 33 -16.32 -1.33 -2.10
C GLU A 33 -15.03 -0.57 -1.81
N VAL A 34 -14.30 -0.18 -2.86
CA VAL A 34 -13.06 0.61 -2.71
C VAL A 34 -13.33 1.95 -2.02
N LYS A 35 -14.41 2.66 -2.39
CA LYS A 35 -14.80 3.92 -1.73
C LYS A 35 -15.11 3.71 -0.25
N ALA A 36 -15.88 2.67 0.08
CA ALA A 36 -16.25 2.36 1.46
C ALA A 36 -15.01 2.01 2.31
N TYR A 37 -14.12 1.19 1.77
CA TYR A 37 -12.85 0.83 2.41
C TYR A 37 -11.97 2.07 2.64
N LEU A 38 -11.78 2.92 1.63
CA LEU A 38 -10.99 4.15 1.76
C LEU A 38 -11.58 5.10 2.80
N LYS A 39 -12.91 5.22 2.85
CA LYS A 39 -13.59 6.04 3.87
C LYS A 39 -13.32 5.51 5.28
N TRP A 40 -13.50 4.21 5.49
CA TRP A 40 -13.22 3.58 6.79
C TRP A 40 -11.75 3.75 7.20
N LYS A 41 -10.82 3.48 6.28
CA LYS A 41 -9.38 3.60 6.54
C LYS A 41 -8.99 5.05 6.89
N ASN A 42 -9.51 6.04 6.16
CA ASN A 42 -9.22 7.45 6.41
C ASN A 42 -9.82 7.93 7.74
N GLN A 43 -10.88 7.29 8.23
CA GLN A 43 -11.46 7.57 9.54
C GLN A 43 -10.63 6.95 10.69
N PHE A 44 -9.91 5.86 10.41
CA PHE A 44 -9.05 5.16 11.36
C PHE A 44 -7.60 5.06 10.84
N PRO A 45 -6.90 6.19 10.66
CA PRO A 45 -5.57 6.19 10.10
C PRO A 45 -4.61 5.42 11.01
N LYS A 46 -3.90 4.44 10.44
CA LYS A 46 -2.79 3.72 11.07
C LYS A 46 -1.51 4.09 10.33
N PRO A 47 -0.84 5.19 10.70
CA PRO A 47 0.39 5.59 10.04
C PRO A 47 1.48 4.53 10.27
N ILE A 48 2.19 4.18 9.21
CA ILE A 48 3.34 3.29 9.30
C ILE A 48 4.48 4.05 10.00
N SER A 49 4.98 3.50 11.10
CA SER A 49 6.16 4.04 11.79
C SER A 49 7.42 3.61 11.05
N TRP A 50 7.80 4.41 10.05
CA TRP A 50 9.01 4.21 9.28
C TRP A 50 10.26 4.41 10.15
N GLN A 51 11.20 3.46 10.07
CA GLN A 51 12.47 3.50 10.84
C GLN A 51 13.63 4.14 10.07
N PHE A 52 13.41 4.47 8.81
CA PHE A 52 14.37 5.11 7.92
C PHE A 52 13.59 5.81 6.81
N THR A 53 14.11 6.93 6.32
CA THR A 53 13.58 7.58 5.12
C THR A 53 13.91 6.74 3.87
N ASN A 54 13.22 7.02 2.75
CA ASN A 54 13.53 6.37 1.47
C ASN A 54 14.99 6.60 1.03
N GLU A 55 15.57 7.77 1.33
CA GLU A 55 16.97 8.08 1.04
C GLU A 55 17.93 7.27 1.91
N GLU A 56 17.68 7.21 3.22
CA GLU A 56 18.48 6.41 4.15
C GLU A 56 18.41 4.92 3.83
N ALA A 57 17.26 4.42 3.39
CA ALA A 57 17.08 3.05 2.97
C ALA A 57 17.93 2.71 1.74
N ARG A 58 18.01 3.61 0.75
CA ARG A 58 18.87 3.42 -0.44
C ARG A 58 20.35 3.36 -0.11
N ILE A 59 20.78 4.15 0.87
CA ILE A 59 22.17 4.14 1.36
C ILE A 59 22.47 2.85 2.12
N LYS A 60 21.62 2.48 3.09
CA LYS A 60 21.81 1.26 3.92
C LYS A 60 21.64 -0.03 3.12
N LEU A 61 20.74 -0.06 2.14
CA LEU A 61 20.38 -1.24 1.33
C LEU A 61 20.87 -1.11 -0.11
N LYS A 62 22.04 -0.49 -0.32
CA LYS A 62 22.62 -0.23 -1.65
C LYS A 62 22.71 -1.47 -2.56
N SER A 63 22.77 -2.68 -2.02
CA SER A 63 22.80 -3.92 -2.81
C SER A 63 21.44 -4.28 -3.43
N LEU A 64 20.34 -3.78 -2.86
CA LEU A 64 18.96 -4.06 -3.29
C LEU A 64 18.39 -2.98 -4.21
N TYR A 65 19.05 -1.83 -4.28
CA TYR A 65 18.66 -0.69 -5.10
C TYR A 65 19.75 -0.40 -6.14
N PRO A 66 19.47 -0.59 -7.45
CA PRO A 66 20.39 -0.14 -8.48
C PRO A 66 20.57 1.39 -8.39
N ALA A 67 21.77 1.87 -8.72
CA ALA A 67 21.98 3.30 -8.92
C ALA A 67 21.04 3.77 -10.02
N ILE A 68 20.25 4.81 -9.71
CA ILE A 68 19.34 5.46 -10.67
C ILE A 68 20.16 6.36 -11.57
#